data_AF-A0A6U2YBH5-F1
#
_entry.id   AF-A0A6U2YBH5-F1
#
_cell.length_a   1.000
_cell.length_b   1.000
_cell.length_c   1.000
_cell.angle_alpha   90.00
_cell.angle_beta   90.00
_cell.angle_gamma   90.00
#
_symmetry.space_group_name_H-M   'P 1'
#
loop_
_entity.id
_entity.type
_entity.pdbx_description
1 polymer ?
#
loop_
_entity_poly.entity_id
_entity_poly.type
_entity_poly.pdbx_seq_one_letter_code
_entity_poly.pdbx_strand_id
1 'polypeptide(L)'
;MGEFNYDAPPMISHYTGALSMFGSFWILVDILSDRKKKLKASSNRIIMVVSALDLFSSFWYFMGNWAQPIDENNGFSNDNNKHGTIGSCTASGFFIQLGTMAIPLYNTTLAMQYLLSIRYNWRDDRIWKEFEQCAHAIIIPLAIVLSIIPIPLELYNPWYFYCWITPNGWENDSFVRGTRLSSDFFYAIYFALVFSAAIVVTVIMIALYLTVRKTVRRSRAYDFENQVVPAGAAGLESSQIDSSLNSSDRKPSSGTSSSMFTLEGAKRMIKRSTSTARRQKRDARTHQVAIMALLYTIPFYLTWVIPACVFLKGYLVWRGMARWQKLPRLQYAMQVYVAVAMPLQGFMNWFAYMFPRIQTFFKKRLSQYCHLSLCCGKSSTAADSQEEAPSESQRMRREEAAADLNQVEDDESMEQTHDVTGFDSGDIIFSSIDSIEPETGAAEGFRHIIATAGLRQQEPEEEEIVFCVDTGAAYIKPCPSDCADDGSSTREAGALGEVGVMVPMGSEDDKNSGS
;
A
#
# COMPACT_ATOMS: atom_id res chain seq x y z
N MET A 1 32.44 0.60 -30.62
CA MET A 1 31.60 0.86 -29.43
C MET A 1 30.20 0.48 -29.83
N GLY A 2 29.47 -0.36 -29.08
CA GLY A 2 28.11 -0.77 -29.48
C GLY A 2 27.21 0.46 -29.66
N GLU A 3 26.46 0.48 -30.75
CA GLU A 3 25.46 1.52 -31.00
C GLU A 3 24.37 1.43 -29.92
N PHE A 4 24.12 2.53 -29.21
CA PHE A 4 23.00 2.59 -28.27
C PHE A 4 21.72 2.82 -29.05
N ASN A 5 20.69 2.02 -28.77
CA ASN A 5 19.37 2.21 -29.36
C ASN A 5 18.64 3.35 -28.61
N TYR A 6 18.77 4.58 -29.12
CA TYR A 6 18.11 5.76 -28.55
C TYR A 6 16.59 5.80 -28.76
N ASP A 7 16.03 4.84 -29.50
CA ASP A 7 14.58 4.71 -29.73
C ASP A 7 13.90 3.92 -28.59
N ALA A 8 14.69 3.22 -27.76
CA ALA A 8 14.18 2.42 -26.67
C ALA A 8 13.54 3.27 -25.54
N PRO A 9 14.15 4.36 -25.02
CA PRO A 9 13.53 5.16 -23.96
C PRO A 9 12.13 5.71 -24.30
N PRO A 10 11.88 6.29 -25.51
CA PRO A 10 10.51 6.64 -25.91
C PRO A 10 9.55 5.46 -25.86
N MET A 11 9.89 4.32 -26.45
CA MET A 11 9.04 3.12 -26.40
C MET A 11 8.73 2.69 -24.95
N ILE A 12 9.73 2.72 -24.08
CA ILE A 12 9.58 2.36 -22.67
C ILE A 12 8.61 3.31 -21.96
N SER A 13 8.65 4.62 -22.24
CA SER A 13 7.74 5.59 -21.61
C SER A 13 6.29 5.39 -22.04
N HIS A 14 6.04 4.93 -23.27
CA HIS A 14 4.71 4.52 -23.73
C HIS A 14 4.12 3.43 -22.82
N TYR A 15 4.82 2.30 -22.67
CA TYR A 15 4.30 1.18 -21.88
C TYR A 15 4.17 1.49 -20.39
N THR A 16 5.17 2.17 -19.82
CA THR A 16 5.16 2.51 -18.39
C THR A 16 4.14 3.58 -18.06
N GLY A 17 3.93 4.56 -18.95
CA GLY A 17 2.85 5.54 -18.86
C GLY A 17 1.48 4.88 -18.91
N ALA A 18 1.26 3.95 -19.85
CA ALA A 18 0.00 3.21 -19.95
C ALA A 18 -0.31 2.39 -18.68
N LEU A 19 0.66 1.63 -18.17
CA LEU A 19 0.50 0.87 -16.92
C LEU A 19 0.13 1.76 -15.74
N SER A 20 0.75 2.93 -15.66
CA SER A 20 0.46 3.91 -14.62
C SER A 20 -0.93 4.52 -14.75
N MET A 21 -1.38 4.83 -15.98
CA MET A 21 -2.75 5.26 -16.22
C MET A 21 -3.76 4.23 -15.73
N PHE A 22 -3.56 2.94 -16.03
CA PHE A 22 -4.44 1.87 -15.55
C PHE A 22 -4.46 1.79 -14.03
N GLY A 23 -3.29 1.85 -13.37
CA GLY A 23 -3.20 1.84 -11.91
C GLY A 23 -3.95 3.01 -11.27
N SER A 24 -3.70 4.22 -11.73
CA SER A 24 -4.37 5.43 -11.24
C SER A 24 -5.87 5.43 -11.50
N PHE A 25 -6.29 5.03 -12.71
CA PHE A 25 -7.70 4.93 -13.08
C PHE A 25 -8.43 3.91 -12.20
N TRP A 26 -7.83 2.74 -11.95
CA TRP A 26 -8.40 1.73 -11.07
C TRP A 26 -8.63 2.25 -9.66
N ILE A 27 -7.65 2.97 -9.07
CA ILE A 27 -7.80 3.57 -7.74
C ILE A 27 -8.98 4.56 -7.73
N LEU A 28 -9.09 5.41 -8.75
CA LEU A 28 -10.19 6.37 -8.87
C LEU A 28 -11.54 5.67 -8.93
N VAL A 29 -11.68 4.68 -9.82
CA VAL A 29 -12.91 3.88 -9.93
C VAL A 29 -13.24 3.23 -8.60
N ASP A 30 -12.28 2.55 -7.96
CA ASP A 30 -12.50 1.86 -6.70
C ASP A 30 -12.97 2.80 -5.57
N ILE A 31 -12.37 3.99 -5.44
CA ILE A 31 -12.76 4.99 -4.43
C ILE A 31 -14.16 5.56 -4.75
N LEU A 32 -14.44 5.86 -6.02
CA LEU A 32 -15.71 6.45 -6.45
C LEU A 32 -16.87 5.46 -6.41
N SER A 33 -16.64 4.15 -6.64
CA SER A 33 -17.66 3.11 -6.58
C SER A 33 -18.31 2.99 -5.21
N ASP A 34 -17.59 3.31 -4.13
CA ASP A 34 -18.13 3.33 -2.76
C ASP A 34 -17.86 4.69 -2.10
N ARG A 35 -18.27 5.77 -2.79
CA ARG A 35 -18.04 7.16 -2.37
C ARG A 35 -18.45 7.43 -0.92
N LYS A 36 -19.59 6.89 -0.47
CA LYS A 36 -20.15 7.17 0.86
C LYS A 36 -19.30 6.60 1.99
N LYS A 37 -18.64 5.46 1.76
CA LYS A 37 -17.79 4.80 2.75
C LYS A 37 -16.34 5.22 2.60
N LYS A 38 -15.81 5.20 1.37
CA LYS A 38 -14.38 5.38 1.11
C LYS A 38 -13.94 6.83 1.24
N LEU A 39 -14.76 7.80 0.84
CA LEU A 39 -14.40 9.23 0.98
C LEU A 39 -14.47 9.73 2.43
N LYS A 40 -15.00 8.95 3.39
CA LYS A 40 -14.91 9.30 4.82
C LYS A 40 -13.48 9.25 5.34
N ALA A 41 -12.68 8.31 4.83
CA ALA A 41 -11.28 8.20 5.21
C ALA A 41 -10.43 9.27 4.49
N SER A 42 -9.72 10.08 5.27
CA SER A 42 -8.83 11.14 4.77
C SER A 42 -7.76 10.62 3.80
N SER A 43 -7.26 9.40 4.04
CA SER A 43 -6.21 8.82 3.19
C SER A 43 -6.70 8.56 1.78
N ASN A 44 -7.96 8.12 1.64
CA ASN A 44 -8.54 7.84 0.33
C ASN A 44 -8.77 9.14 -0.45
N ARG A 45 -9.10 10.26 0.20
CA ARG A 45 -9.26 11.56 -0.47
C ARG A 45 -7.94 12.08 -1.01
N ILE A 46 -6.88 12.04 -0.20
CA ILE A 46 -5.52 12.42 -0.65
C ILE A 46 -5.06 11.51 -1.79
N ILE A 47 -5.19 10.19 -1.64
CA ILE A 47 -4.82 9.21 -2.68
C ILE A 47 -5.62 9.45 -3.96
N MET A 48 -6.91 9.77 -3.87
CA MET A 48 -7.74 10.10 -5.04
C MET A 48 -7.17 11.30 -5.80
N VAL A 49 -6.75 12.36 -5.11
CA VAL A 49 -6.15 13.54 -5.76
C VAL A 49 -4.79 13.20 -6.37
N VAL A 50 -3.95 12.43 -5.68
CA VAL A 50 -2.67 11.95 -6.23
C VAL A 50 -2.88 11.12 -7.49
N SER A 51 -3.81 10.15 -7.45
CA SER A 51 -4.12 9.32 -8.61
C SER A 51 -4.70 10.11 -9.78
N ALA A 52 -5.47 11.17 -9.53
CA ALA A 52 -5.96 12.04 -10.59
C ALA A 52 -4.81 12.79 -11.28
N LEU A 53 -3.86 13.35 -10.51
CA LEU A 53 -2.68 14.02 -11.04
C LEU A 53 -1.71 13.06 -11.75
N ASP A 54 -1.52 11.86 -11.19
CA ASP A 54 -0.78 10.77 -11.82
C ASP A 54 -1.44 10.37 -13.15
N LEU A 55 -2.78 10.23 -13.21
CA LEU A 55 -3.47 9.87 -14.44
C LEU A 55 -3.22 10.88 -15.57
N PHE A 56 -3.31 12.17 -15.28
CA PHE A 56 -3.02 13.21 -16.27
C PHE A 56 -1.55 13.24 -16.69
N SER A 57 -0.62 13.19 -15.74
CA SER A 57 0.81 13.21 -16.07
C SER A 57 1.25 11.94 -16.82
N SER A 58 0.77 10.76 -16.40
CA SER A 58 1.03 9.48 -17.08
C SER A 58 0.41 9.41 -18.48
N PHE A 59 -0.74 10.05 -18.73
CA PHE A 59 -1.26 10.21 -20.08
C PHE A 59 -0.28 10.96 -20.99
N TRP A 60 0.35 12.03 -20.49
CA TRP A 60 1.31 12.78 -21.29
C TRP A 60 2.68 12.10 -21.41
N TYR A 61 3.08 11.28 -20.44
CA TYR A 61 4.21 10.37 -20.61
C TYR A 61 3.93 9.26 -21.61
N PHE A 62 2.70 8.73 -21.63
CA PHE A 62 2.24 7.81 -22.65
C PHE A 62 2.28 8.49 -24.02
N MET A 63 1.78 9.72 -24.17
CA MET A 63 1.92 10.43 -25.45
C MET A 63 3.40 10.66 -25.82
N GLY A 64 4.27 10.92 -24.84
CA GLY A 64 5.72 10.94 -25.00
C GLY A 64 6.20 11.76 -26.22
N ASN A 65 6.91 11.09 -27.13
CA ASN A 65 7.43 11.68 -28.36
C ASN A 65 6.35 12.02 -29.38
N TRP A 66 5.16 11.40 -29.32
CA TRP A 66 4.04 11.76 -30.20
C TRP A 66 3.52 13.17 -29.94
N ALA A 67 3.73 13.71 -28.73
CA ALA A 67 3.36 15.09 -28.41
C ALA A 67 4.40 16.12 -28.87
N GLN A 68 5.60 15.70 -29.26
CA GLN A 68 6.67 16.60 -29.69
C GLN A 68 6.47 17.04 -31.15
N PRO A 69 6.74 18.31 -31.51
CA PRO A 69 6.77 18.76 -32.90
C PRO A 69 7.84 18.01 -33.71
N ILE A 70 7.55 17.84 -35.00
CA ILE A 70 8.57 17.46 -35.99
C ILE A 70 9.55 18.61 -36.06
N ASP A 71 10.82 18.32 -35.82
CA ASP A 71 11.90 19.28 -36.01
C ASP A 71 12.87 18.68 -37.03
N GLU A 72 12.79 19.19 -38.26
CA GLU A 72 13.61 18.75 -39.40
C GLU A 72 15.11 18.97 -39.17
N ASN A 73 15.48 19.83 -38.21
CA ASN A 73 16.87 20.23 -37.95
C ASN A 73 17.44 19.66 -36.65
N ASN A 74 16.61 19.09 -35.76
CA ASN A 74 17.10 18.48 -34.54
C ASN A 74 17.72 17.11 -34.83
N GLY A 75 19.04 17.09 -35.00
CA GLY A 75 19.88 15.88 -35.10
C GLY A 75 19.81 14.91 -33.91
N PHE A 76 18.82 15.07 -33.02
CA PHE A 76 18.51 14.13 -31.95
C PHE A 76 17.63 12.98 -32.37
N SER A 77 16.95 13.01 -33.52
CA SER A 77 16.37 11.80 -34.13
C SER A 77 15.66 12.12 -35.45
N ASN A 78 16.01 11.39 -36.52
CA ASN A 78 15.22 11.26 -37.76
C ASN A 78 13.98 10.37 -37.53
N ASP A 79 13.35 10.44 -36.35
CA ASP A 79 12.22 9.57 -36.06
C ASP A 79 11.00 10.10 -36.79
N ASN A 80 10.60 9.32 -37.78
CA ASN A 80 9.27 9.33 -38.37
C ASN A 80 8.13 9.20 -37.34
N ASN A 81 8.41 9.06 -36.04
CA ASN A 81 7.46 8.85 -34.95
C ASN A 81 7.08 10.14 -34.20
N LYS A 82 7.63 11.30 -34.56
CA LYS A 82 7.19 12.60 -34.01
C LYS A 82 6.04 13.12 -34.88
N HIS A 83 4.89 13.38 -34.27
CA HIS A 83 3.67 13.82 -34.99
C HIS A 83 2.97 15.00 -34.32
N GLY A 84 3.56 15.54 -33.26
CA GLY A 84 2.96 16.59 -32.46
C GLY A 84 3.10 17.97 -33.09
N THR A 85 2.60 18.95 -32.35
CA THR A 85 2.77 20.38 -32.62
C THR A 85 3.43 21.04 -31.40
N ILE A 86 3.82 22.30 -31.56
CA ILE A 86 4.26 23.14 -30.43
C ILE A 86 3.16 23.20 -29.35
N GLY A 87 1.89 23.23 -29.75
CA GLY A 87 0.75 23.22 -28.83
C GLY A 87 0.65 21.94 -28.01
N SER A 88 0.75 20.77 -28.64
CA SER A 88 0.72 19.48 -27.91
C SER A 88 1.93 19.32 -26.99
N CYS A 89 3.10 19.82 -27.39
CA CYS A 89 4.29 19.79 -26.55
C CYS A 89 4.16 20.72 -25.34
N THR A 90 3.58 21.91 -25.53
CA THR A 90 3.30 22.86 -24.45
C THR A 90 2.28 22.27 -23.47
N ALA A 91 1.22 21.64 -23.97
CA ALA A 91 0.23 20.95 -23.13
C ALA A 91 0.85 19.77 -22.37
N SER A 92 1.64 18.94 -23.05
CA SER A 92 2.39 17.83 -22.42
C SER A 92 3.29 18.33 -21.29
N GLY A 93 4.13 19.32 -21.56
CA GLY A 93 5.01 19.92 -20.56
C GLY A 93 4.24 20.49 -19.37
N PHE A 94 3.11 21.18 -19.62
CA PHE A 94 2.25 21.73 -18.57
C PHE A 94 1.73 20.65 -17.60
N PHE A 95 1.16 19.56 -18.10
CA PHE A 95 0.58 18.52 -17.24
C PHE A 95 1.64 17.67 -16.55
N ILE A 96 2.76 17.39 -17.22
CA ILE A 96 3.89 16.70 -16.58
C ILE A 96 4.47 17.58 -15.47
N GLN A 97 4.62 18.89 -15.71
CA GLN A 97 5.06 19.85 -14.69
C GLN A 97 4.07 19.93 -13.52
N LEU A 98 2.77 19.94 -13.81
CA LEU A 98 1.71 19.96 -12.79
C LEU A 98 1.81 18.75 -11.86
N GLY A 99 1.94 17.54 -12.42
CA GLY A 99 2.18 16.33 -11.65
C GLY A 99 3.48 16.42 -10.85
N THR A 100 4.57 16.84 -11.50
CA THR A 100 5.90 16.93 -10.88
C THR A 100 5.97 17.88 -9.69
N MET A 101 5.19 18.96 -9.71
CA MET A 101 5.11 19.90 -8.58
C MET A 101 4.18 19.40 -7.47
N ALA A 102 3.03 18.83 -7.83
CA ALA A 102 2.01 18.44 -6.87
C ALA A 102 2.30 17.11 -6.15
N ILE A 103 2.77 16.08 -6.88
CA ILE A 103 2.91 14.71 -6.35
C ILE A 103 3.91 14.62 -5.18
N PRO A 104 5.12 15.21 -5.22
CA PRO A 104 6.03 15.23 -4.07
C PRO A 104 5.44 15.90 -2.82
N LEU A 105 4.69 16.99 -3.01
CA LEU A 105 4.02 17.68 -1.91
C LEU A 105 2.90 16.82 -1.32
N TYR A 106 2.10 16.14 -2.16
CA TYR A 106 1.09 15.22 -1.66
C TYR A 106 1.66 13.97 -0.98
N ASN A 107 2.81 13.46 -1.41
CA ASN A 107 3.52 12.41 -0.69
C ASN A 107 3.95 12.87 0.71
N THR A 108 4.34 14.14 0.84
CA THR A 108 4.59 14.77 2.14
C THR A 108 3.32 14.86 2.99
N THR A 109 2.20 15.27 2.39
CA THR A 109 0.88 15.32 3.04
C THR A 109 0.43 13.93 3.51
N LEU A 110 0.61 12.90 2.69
CA LEU A 110 0.26 11.51 3.01
C LEU A 110 1.13 10.98 4.16
N ALA A 111 2.44 11.23 4.14
CA ALA A 111 3.35 10.89 5.23
C ALA A 111 2.94 11.58 6.54
N MET A 112 2.65 12.88 6.48
CA MET A 112 2.18 13.65 7.64
C MET A 112 0.85 13.11 8.17
N GLN A 113 -0.08 12.77 7.29
CA GLN A 113 -1.36 12.18 7.68
C GLN A 113 -1.18 10.87 8.47
N TYR A 114 -0.27 9.99 8.03
CA TYR A 114 0.06 8.77 8.77
C TYR A 114 0.68 9.07 10.14
N LEU A 115 1.54 10.09 10.24
CA LEU A 115 2.10 10.53 11.51
C LEU A 115 1.02 11.08 12.45
N LEU A 116 0.11 11.92 11.96
CA LEU A 116 -1.02 12.48 12.72
C LEU A 116 -1.94 11.37 13.24
N SER A 117 -2.24 10.39 12.39
CA SER A 117 -3.08 9.24 12.75
C SER A 117 -2.41 8.33 13.80
N ILE A 118 -1.14 7.95 13.60
CA ILE A 118 -0.46 6.98 14.49
C ILE A 118 0.06 7.63 15.77
N ARG A 119 0.82 8.73 15.65
CA ARG A 119 1.53 9.34 16.79
C ARG A 119 0.61 10.18 17.65
N TYR A 120 -0.22 10.99 17.00
CA TYR A 120 -1.09 11.95 17.68
C TYR A 120 -2.51 11.43 17.87
N ASN A 121 -2.84 10.26 17.31
CA ASN A 121 -4.16 9.63 17.42
C ASN A 121 -5.28 10.59 16.98
N TRP A 122 -5.02 11.41 15.95
CA TRP A 122 -6.02 12.30 15.39
C TRP A 122 -7.11 11.49 14.68
N ARG A 123 -8.36 11.91 14.88
CA ARG A 123 -9.53 11.36 14.16
C ARG A 123 -9.56 11.91 12.74
N ASP A 124 -10.10 11.14 11.79
CA ASP A 124 -10.18 11.54 10.38
C ASP A 124 -10.91 12.88 10.18
N ASP A 125 -11.95 13.16 10.98
CA ASP A 125 -12.68 14.44 10.93
C ASP A 125 -11.80 15.63 11.34
N ARG A 126 -10.88 15.41 12.28
CA ARG A 126 -9.94 16.44 12.73
C ARG A 126 -8.85 16.67 11.70
N ILE A 127 -8.30 15.59 11.14
CA ILE A 127 -7.31 15.65 10.06
C ILE A 127 -7.88 16.42 8.85
N TRP A 128 -9.14 16.14 8.50
CA TRP A 128 -9.84 16.86 7.43
C TRP A 128 -9.86 18.37 7.65
N LYS A 129 -10.40 18.81 8.79
CA LYS A 129 -10.65 20.24 9.08
C LYS A 129 -9.37 21.03 9.35
N GLU A 130 -8.43 20.47 10.09
CA GLU A 130 -7.25 21.22 10.56
C GLU A 130 -6.05 21.11 9.61
N PHE A 131 -5.98 20.09 8.76
CA PHE A 131 -4.77 19.81 7.96
C PHE A 131 -5.06 19.62 6.46
N GLU A 132 -5.94 18.71 6.10
CA GLU A 132 -6.16 18.29 4.70
C GLU A 132 -6.69 19.45 3.83
N GLN A 133 -7.65 20.22 4.32
CA GLN A 133 -8.20 21.38 3.62
C GLN A 133 -7.12 22.43 3.31
N CYS A 134 -6.29 22.74 4.30
CA CYS A 134 -5.17 23.67 4.14
C CYS A 134 -4.14 23.12 3.13
N ALA A 135 -3.81 21.83 3.21
CA ALA A 135 -2.90 21.19 2.27
C ALA A 135 -3.41 21.27 0.82
N HIS A 136 -4.67 20.95 0.55
CA HIS A 136 -5.24 21.08 -0.81
C HIS A 136 -5.28 22.54 -1.27
N ALA A 137 -5.68 23.46 -0.39
CA ALA A 137 -5.77 24.89 -0.70
C ALA A 137 -4.40 25.51 -1.03
N ILE A 138 -3.30 24.95 -0.53
CA ILE A 138 -1.94 25.42 -0.82
C ILE A 138 -1.36 24.69 -2.03
N ILE A 139 -1.40 23.35 -2.05
CA ILE A 139 -0.68 22.53 -3.03
C ILE A 139 -1.25 22.70 -4.43
N ILE A 140 -2.57 22.68 -4.60
CA ILE A 140 -3.19 22.74 -5.94
C ILE A 140 -2.92 24.08 -6.62
N PRO A 141 -3.20 25.24 -6.00
CA PRO A 141 -2.91 26.52 -6.63
C PRO A 141 -1.42 26.73 -6.87
N LEU A 142 -0.56 26.32 -5.93
CA LEU A 142 0.89 26.43 -6.10
C LEU A 142 1.36 25.63 -7.32
N ALA A 143 0.93 24.38 -7.46
CA ALA A 143 1.31 23.55 -8.61
C ALA A 143 0.77 24.11 -9.93
N ILE A 144 -0.48 24.58 -9.96
CA ILE A 144 -1.07 25.19 -11.16
C ILE A 144 -0.31 26.46 -11.56
N VAL A 145 -0.04 27.37 -10.62
CA VAL A 145 0.70 28.62 -10.89
C VAL A 145 2.09 28.31 -11.42
N LEU A 146 2.82 27.39 -10.78
CA LEU A 146 4.16 26.99 -11.22
C LEU A 146 4.17 26.29 -12.59
N SER A 147 3.06 25.68 -13.02
CA SER A 147 2.92 25.10 -14.35
C SER A 147 2.44 26.10 -15.41
N ILE A 148 1.69 27.15 -15.02
CA ILE A 148 1.21 28.19 -15.94
C ILE A 148 2.34 29.17 -16.31
N ILE A 149 3.15 29.62 -15.35
CA ILE A 149 4.20 30.64 -15.59
C ILE A 149 5.16 30.27 -16.75
N PRO A 150 5.60 29.01 -16.92
CA PRO A 150 6.41 28.60 -18.06
C PRO A 150 5.77 28.76 -19.45
N ILE A 151 4.44 28.85 -19.56
CA ILE A 151 3.72 28.95 -20.84
C ILE A 151 4.04 30.26 -21.59
N PRO A 152 3.79 31.47 -21.04
CA PRO A 152 4.13 32.72 -21.71
C PRO A 152 5.63 32.93 -21.87
N LEU A 153 6.44 32.22 -21.08
CA LEU A 153 7.90 32.20 -21.20
C LEU A 153 8.39 31.17 -22.22
N GLU A 154 7.47 30.43 -22.85
CA GLU A 154 7.75 29.39 -23.86
C GLU A 154 8.80 28.35 -23.43
N LEU A 155 8.83 27.99 -22.13
CA LEU A 155 9.88 27.10 -21.60
C LEU A 155 9.62 25.61 -21.85
N TYR A 156 8.40 25.23 -22.26
CA TYR A 156 8.07 23.85 -22.57
C TYR A 156 8.55 23.48 -23.97
N ASN A 157 9.64 22.70 -24.00
CA ASN A 157 10.34 22.32 -25.22
C ASN A 157 10.57 20.80 -25.24
N PRO A 158 10.80 20.20 -26.42
CA PRO A 158 11.17 18.80 -26.53
C PRO A 158 12.41 18.48 -25.71
N TRP A 159 12.33 17.42 -24.89
CA TRP A 159 13.40 16.97 -24.03
C TRP A 159 13.45 15.45 -23.96
N TYR A 160 14.45 14.85 -24.60
CA TYR A 160 14.55 13.40 -24.81
C TYR A 160 13.25 12.85 -25.43
N PHE A 161 12.46 12.11 -24.65
CA PHE A 161 11.27 11.39 -25.10
C PHE A 161 9.95 12.06 -24.70
N TYR A 162 9.97 13.25 -24.07
CA TYR A 162 8.76 13.98 -23.67
C TYR A 162 8.98 15.51 -23.79
N CYS A 163 8.02 16.33 -23.36
CA CYS A 163 8.18 17.78 -23.33
C CYS A 163 8.39 18.27 -21.90
N TRP A 164 9.39 19.12 -21.69
CA TRP A 164 9.78 19.58 -20.35
C TRP A 164 10.27 21.03 -20.35
N ILE A 165 10.46 21.59 -19.14
CA ILE A 165 11.15 22.85 -18.95
C ILE A 165 12.62 22.64 -19.25
N THR A 166 13.06 23.07 -20.43
CA THR A 166 14.47 23.05 -20.81
C THR A 166 14.79 24.36 -21.53
N PRO A 167 15.97 24.95 -21.29
CA PRO A 167 16.42 26.06 -22.11
C PRO A 167 16.63 25.55 -23.54
N ASN A 168 16.35 26.40 -24.51
CA ASN A 168 16.49 26.08 -25.92
C ASN A 168 17.96 25.84 -26.34
N GLY A 169 18.11 25.05 -27.41
CA GLY A 169 19.16 25.20 -28.42
C GLY A 169 18.49 25.16 -29.80
N TRP A 170 18.99 25.77 -30.89
CA TRP A 170 20.25 26.48 -31.11
C TRP A 170 20.02 27.85 -31.77
N GLU A 171 21.00 28.73 -31.58
CA GLU A 171 21.12 30.00 -32.29
C GLU A 171 22.14 29.86 -33.43
N ASN A 172 21.74 30.38 -34.60
CA ASN A 172 22.22 30.23 -35.98
C ASN A 172 21.87 28.90 -36.69
N ASP A 173 20.63 28.54 -37.05
CA ASP A 173 19.45 29.38 -37.36
C ASP A 173 18.17 28.51 -37.46
N SER A 174 17.12 28.59 -36.65
CA SER A 174 16.87 29.23 -35.36
C SER A 174 15.55 28.63 -34.81
N PHE A 175 15.54 28.08 -33.60
CA PHE A 175 14.32 28.01 -32.78
C PHE A 175 14.65 28.48 -31.36
N VAL A 176 14.37 29.75 -31.08
CA VAL A 176 14.66 30.40 -29.80
C VAL A 176 13.35 30.72 -29.07
N ARG A 177 12.97 29.82 -28.18
CA ARG A 177 11.94 29.95 -27.16
C ARG A 177 12.59 30.07 -25.78
N GLY A 178 12.03 30.92 -24.93
CA GLY A 178 12.45 31.06 -23.54
C GLY A 178 13.89 31.55 -23.33
N THR A 179 14.21 31.86 -22.07
CA THR A 179 15.55 32.29 -21.68
C THR A 179 16.21 31.24 -20.80
N ARG A 180 17.53 31.08 -20.93
CA ARG A 180 18.34 30.23 -20.06
C ARG A 180 18.11 30.54 -18.58
N LEU A 181 18.07 31.82 -18.23
CA LEU A 181 17.86 32.29 -16.87
C LEU A 181 16.52 31.80 -16.29
N SER A 182 15.44 31.89 -17.08
CA SER A 182 14.13 31.40 -16.66
C SER A 182 14.14 29.89 -16.43
N SER A 183 14.73 29.10 -17.33
CA SER A 183 14.82 27.64 -17.14
C SER A 183 15.63 27.27 -15.90
N ASP A 184 16.76 27.95 -15.66
CA ASP A 184 17.60 27.74 -14.48
C ASP A 184 16.83 27.99 -13.17
N PHE A 185 16.00 29.03 -13.15
CA PHE A 185 15.14 29.35 -12.01
C PHE A 185 14.12 28.23 -11.72
N PHE A 186 13.47 27.70 -12.76
CA PHE A 186 12.53 26.59 -12.60
C PHE A 186 13.20 25.28 -12.19
N TYR A 187 14.42 24.99 -12.69
CA TYR A 187 15.19 23.85 -12.20
C TYR A 187 15.54 24.01 -10.71
N ALA A 188 15.93 25.20 -10.27
CA ALA A 188 16.20 25.46 -8.85
C ALA A 188 14.96 25.23 -7.98
N ILE A 189 13.79 25.72 -8.40
CA ILE A 189 12.51 25.47 -7.71
C ILE A 189 12.21 23.97 -7.67
N TYR A 190 12.32 23.27 -8.80
CA TYR A 190 12.07 21.84 -8.89
C TYR A 190 12.94 21.05 -7.92
N PHE A 191 14.26 21.28 -7.93
CA PHE A 191 15.17 20.58 -7.03
C PHE A 191 14.89 20.93 -5.56
N ALA A 192 14.66 22.21 -5.24
CA ALA A 192 14.34 22.63 -3.89
C ALA A 192 13.06 21.94 -3.38
N LEU A 193 12.02 21.87 -4.21
CA LEU A 193 10.75 21.22 -3.86
C LEU A 193 10.92 19.71 -3.66
N VAL A 194 11.54 18.99 -4.61
CA VAL A 194 11.68 17.53 -4.50
C VAL A 194 12.59 17.12 -3.34
N PHE A 195 13.73 17.78 -3.17
CA PHE A 195 14.65 17.44 -2.08
C PHE A 195 14.10 17.85 -0.71
N SER A 196 13.41 19.00 -0.60
CA SER A 196 12.76 19.37 0.67
C SER A 196 11.65 18.37 1.04
N ALA A 197 10.81 17.97 0.08
CA ALA A 197 9.81 16.92 0.29
C ALA A 197 10.47 15.60 0.74
N ALA A 198 11.58 15.19 0.10
CA ALA A 198 12.31 13.99 0.47
C ALA A 198 12.87 14.05 1.91
N ILE A 199 13.46 15.18 2.30
CA ILE A 199 13.95 15.37 3.67
C ILE A 199 12.79 15.28 4.66
N VAL A 200 11.68 15.98 4.42
CA VAL A 200 10.52 15.98 5.32
C VAL A 200 9.91 14.58 5.43
N VAL A 201 9.69 13.88 4.31
CA VAL A 201 9.19 12.50 4.30
C VAL A 201 10.13 11.57 5.07
N THR A 202 11.45 11.70 4.88
CA THR A 202 12.45 10.91 5.64
C THR A 202 12.29 11.13 7.14
N VAL A 203 12.25 12.39 7.59
CA VAL A 203 12.13 12.75 9.01
C VAL A 203 10.83 12.20 9.59
N ILE A 204 9.72 12.33 8.86
CA ILE A 204 8.42 11.80 9.27
C ILE A 204 8.46 10.28 9.39
N MET A 205 9.04 9.57 8.41
CA MET A 205 9.11 8.10 8.44
C MET A 205 10.02 7.59 9.56
N ILE A 206 11.12 8.27 9.86
CA ILE A 206 11.95 7.98 11.02
C ILE A 206 11.14 8.17 12.31
N ALA A 207 10.42 9.29 12.45
CA ALA A 207 9.58 9.56 13.61
C ALA A 207 8.45 8.52 13.77
N LEU A 208 7.84 8.09 12.66
CA LEU A 208 6.82 7.06 12.61
C LEU A 208 7.38 5.71 13.07
N TYR A 209 8.52 5.29 12.52
CA TYR A 209 9.21 4.06 12.88
C TYR A 209 9.57 4.02 14.37
N LEU A 210 10.15 5.10 14.90
CA LEU A 210 10.49 5.21 16.32
C LEU A 210 9.24 5.15 17.21
N THR A 211 8.14 5.77 16.77
CA THR A 211 6.86 5.74 17.48
C THR A 211 6.29 4.32 17.51
N VAL A 212 6.23 3.63 16.37
CA VAL A 212 5.76 2.24 16.27
C VAL A 212 6.62 1.31 17.12
N ARG A 213 7.96 1.44 17.07
CA ARG A 213 8.88 0.63 17.89
C ARG A 213 8.64 0.84 19.39
N LYS A 214 8.39 2.08 19.81
CA LYS A 214 8.07 2.40 21.21
C LYS A 214 6.72 1.80 21.62
N THR A 215 5.72 1.86 20.75
CA THR A 215 4.39 1.26 20.98
C THR A 215 4.48 -0.25 21.14
N VAL A 216 5.18 -0.95 20.22
CA VAL A 216 5.36 -2.40 20.29
C VAL A 216 6.11 -2.84 21.54
N ARG A 217 7.18 -2.12 21.92
CA ARG A 217 7.92 -2.42 23.16
C ARG A 217 7.04 -2.29 24.40
N ARG A 218 6.21 -1.24 24.46
CA ARG A 218 5.26 -1.06 25.55
C ARG A 218 4.24 -2.19 25.58
N SER A 219 3.68 -2.58 24.45
CA SER A 219 2.71 -3.69 24.40
C SER A 219 3.30 -5.02 24.88
N ARG A 220 4.52 -5.36 24.47
CA ARG A 220 5.20 -6.58 24.95
C ARG A 220 5.46 -6.57 26.45
N ALA A 221 5.78 -5.42 27.05
CA ALA A 221 6.04 -5.33 28.49
C ALA A 221 4.81 -5.73 29.34
N TYR A 222 3.60 -5.39 28.89
CA TYR A 222 2.37 -5.76 29.59
C TYR A 222 1.93 -7.21 29.32
N ASP A 223 2.33 -7.80 28.19
CA ASP A 223 2.04 -9.22 27.91
C ASP A 223 2.78 -10.13 28.91
N PHE A 224 4.00 -9.77 29.31
CA PHE A 224 4.75 -10.52 30.33
C PHE A 224 4.10 -10.45 31.72
N GLU A 225 3.60 -9.28 32.12
CA GLU A 225 2.95 -9.12 33.43
C GLU A 225 1.66 -9.95 33.54
N ASN A 226 0.93 -10.12 32.43
CA ASN A 226 -0.28 -10.95 32.40
C ASN A 226 -0.01 -12.45 32.30
N GLN A 227 1.19 -12.88 31.87
CA GLN A 227 1.56 -14.29 31.77
C GLN A 227 2.10 -14.88 33.07
N VAL A 228 2.48 -14.05 34.06
CA VAL A 228 2.81 -14.54 35.40
C VAL A 228 1.50 -14.94 36.09
N VAL A 229 0.97 -16.10 35.69
CA VAL A 229 -0.12 -16.78 36.39
C VAL A 229 0.39 -17.01 37.82
N PRO A 230 -0.34 -16.55 38.85
CA PRO A 230 0.10 -16.74 40.23
C PRO A 230 0.28 -18.24 40.47
N ALA A 231 1.54 -18.63 40.69
CA ALA A 231 1.95 -20.01 40.96
C ALA A 231 1.21 -20.66 42.15
N GLY A 232 0.44 -19.89 42.91
CA GLY A 232 -0.41 -20.37 44.00
C GLY A 232 -1.71 -21.08 43.56
N ALA A 233 -2.10 -21.05 42.28
CA ALA A 233 -3.31 -21.76 41.83
C ALA A 233 -3.08 -23.26 41.52
N ALA A 234 -1.83 -23.70 41.35
CA ALA A 234 -1.48 -25.11 41.09
C ALA A 234 -1.28 -25.95 42.37
N GLY A 235 -1.47 -25.35 43.56
CA GLY A 235 -1.14 -26.00 44.84
C GLY A 235 -2.32 -26.57 45.63
N LEU A 236 -3.56 -26.54 45.13
CA LEU A 236 -4.75 -26.95 45.90
C LEU A 236 -5.40 -28.27 45.45
N GLU A 237 -4.81 -29.00 44.49
CA GLU A 237 -5.41 -30.22 43.94
C GLU A 237 -4.46 -31.42 44.02
N SER A 238 -3.96 -31.75 45.22
CA SER A 238 -3.27 -33.04 45.42
C SER A 238 -3.25 -33.58 46.86
N SER A 239 -3.95 -32.97 47.82
CA SER A 239 -3.83 -33.43 49.21
C SER A 239 -5.12 -33.29 50.00
N GLN A 240 -6.16 -34.01 49.59
CA GLN A 240 -7.22 -34.54 50.46
C GLN A 240 -8.28 -35.24 49.59
N ILE A 241 -8.21 -36.57 49.51
CA ILE A 241 -9.32 -37.54 49.69
C ILE A 241 -8.64 -38.90 49.48
N ASP A 242 -7.85 -39.29 50.46
CA ASP A 242 -7.72 -40.68 50.85
C ASP A 242 -7.65 -40.68 52.36
N SER A 243 -8.31 -41.66 52.98
CA SER A 243 -8.46 -41.91 54.42
C SER A 243 -9.51 -41.08 55.20
N SER A 244 -10.73 -41.64 55.34
CA SER A 244 -11.32 -41.97 56.67
C SER A 244 -12.71 -42.60 56.53
N LEU A 245 -12.73 -43.94 56.44
CA LEU A 245 -13.79 -44.75 57.04
C LEU A 245 -13.67 -44.65 58.58
N ASN A 246 -14.80 -44.67 59.28
CA ASN A 246 -15.00 -44.54 60.75
C ASN A 246 -15.08 -43.11 61.32
N SER A 247 -16.30 -42.65 61.64
CA SER A 247 -16.79 -42.62 63.02
C SER A 247 -18.24 -42.13 63.08
N SER A 248 -19.09 -42.92 63.74
CA SER A 248 -20.43 -42.55 64.18
C SER A 248 -20.46 -41.30 65.07
N ASP A 249 -21.63 -40.66 65.07
CA ASP A 249 -22.14 -39.74 66.09
C ASP A 249 -21.38 -38.44 66.33
N ARG A 250 -21.75 -37.39 65.58
CA ARG A 250 -21.76 -36.00 66.07
C ARG A 250 -22.85 -35.14 65.43
N LYS A 251 -23.52 -34.38 66.30
CA LYS A 251 -24.69 -33.51 66.08
C LYS A 251 -24.57 -32.53 64.90
N PRO A 252 -25.72 -32.15 64.30
CA PRO A 252 -25.77 -31.14 63.24
C PRO A 252 -25.57 -29.74 63.83
N SER A 253 -24.42 -29.12 63.58
CA SER A 253 -24.24 -27.67 63.75
C SER A 253 -24.37 -26.99 62.39
N SER A 254 -25.44 -26.24 62.24
CA SER A 254 -25.71 -25.26 61.18
C SER A 254 -24.55 -24.27 61.04
N GLY A 255 -23.74 -24.44 60.00
CA GLY A 255 -22.63 -23.56 59.66
C GLY A 255 -22.50 -23.45 58.15
N THR A 256 -23.46 -22.76 57.53
CA THR A 256 -23.55 -22.50 56.09
C THR A 256 -22.47 -21.50 55.66
N SER A 257 -21.19 -21.89 55.70
CA SER A 257 -20.11 -21.15 55.03
C SER A 257 -20.17 -21.47 53.55
N SER A 258 -21.14 -20.85 52.89
CA SER A 258 -21.28 -20.86 51.44
C SER A 258 -20.01 -20.30 50.82
N SER A 259 -19.35 -21.13 50.02
CA SER A 259 -18.22 -20.80 49.17
C SER A 259 -18.66 -19.70 48.19
N MET A 260 -18.54 -18.46 48.63
CA MET A 260 -18.65 -17.26 47.82
C MET A 260 -17.39 -17.16 46.95
N PHE A 261 -17.14 -18.16 46.11
CA PHE A 261 -16.20 -18.05 45.00
C PHE A 261 -16.90 -17.14 43.99
N THR A 262 -16.70 -15.85 44.24
CA THR A 262 -17.54 -14.74 43.82
C THR A 262 -17.70 -14.63 42.31
N LEU A 263 -18.94 -14.49 41.83
CA LEU A 263 -19.30 -14.00 40.49
C LEU A 263 -18.51 -12.74 40.07
N GLU A 264 -18.04 -11.94 41.04
CA GLU A 264 -17.12 -10.81 40.81
C GLU A 264 -15.79 -11.23 40.16
N GLY A 265 -15.23 -12.37 40.55
CA GLY A 265 -14.00 -12.90 39.96
C GLY A 265 -14.15 -13.18 38.47
N ALA A 266 -15.27 -13.80 38.08
CA ALA A 266 -15.60 -14.07 36.68
C ALA A 266 -15.81 -12.77 35.88
N LYS A 267 -16.54 -11.79 36.43
CA LYS A 267 -16.74 -10.47 35.77
C LYS A 267 -15.42 -9.72 35.56
N ARG A 268 -14.51 -9.75 36.55
CA ARG A 268 -13.17 -9.14 36.40
C ARG A 268 -12.31 -9.83 35.35
N MET A 269 -12.43 -11.16 35.21
CA MET A 269 -11.72 -11.93 34.19
C MET A 269 -12.24 -11.60 32.78
N ILE A 270 -13.56 -11.55 32.58
CA ILE A 270 -14.17 -11.17 31.30
C ILE A 270 -13.77 -9.75 30.88
N LYS A 271 -13.84 -8.78 31.81
CA LYS A 271 -13.42 -7.38 31.55
C LYS A 271 -11.94 -7.27 31.18
N ARG A 272 -11.06 -8.11 31.74
CA ARG A 272 -9.63 -8.16 31.36
C ARG A 272 -9.46 -8.73 29.95
N SER A 273 -10.16 -9.81 29.61
CA SER A 273 -10.11 -10.45 28.28
C SER A 273 -10.54 -9.50 27.16
N THR A 274 -11.61 -8.72 27.36
CA THR A 274 -12.07 -7.77 26.34
C THR A 274 -11.08 -6.61 26.14
N SER A 275 -10.39 -6.17 27.19
CA SER A 275 -9.39 -5.10 27.10
C SER A 275 -8.13 -5.51 26.33
N THR A 276 -7.66 -6.76 26.51
CA THR A 276 -6.48 -7.29 25.81
C THR A 276 -6.79 -7.50 24.33
N ALA A 277 -7.97 -8.02 23.99
CA ALA A 277 -8.41 -8.17 22.60
C ALA A 277 -8.49 -6.83 21.85
N ARG A 278 -9.07 -5.79 22.48
CA ARG A 278 -9.14 -4.42 21.90
C ARG A 278 -7.74 -3.85 21.65
N ARG A 279 -6.79 -4.09 22.58
CA ARG A 279 -5.40 -3.64 22.44
C ARG A 279 -4.69 -4.35 21.29
N GLN A 280 -4.80 -5.66 21.19
CA GLN A 280 -4.19 -6.43 20.09
C GLN A 280 -4.70 -5.96 18.72
N LYS A 281 -6.01 -5.68 18.61
CA LYS A 281 -6.62 -5.12 17.38
C LYS A 281 -6.04 -3.74 17.04
N ARG A 282 -5.80 -2.88 18.03
CA ARG A 282 -5.18 -1.55 17.82
C ARG A 282 -3.73 -1.67 17.37
N ASP A 283 -2.96 -2.57 17.95
CA ASP A 283 -1.55 -2.79 17.61
C ASP A 283 -1.42 -3.35 16.19
N ALA A 284 -2.27 -4.31 15.81
CA ALA A 284 -2.35 -4.83 14.44
C ALA A 284 -2.69 -3.73 13.43
N ARG A 285 -3.66 -2.86 13.74
CA ARG A 285 -4.01 -1.71 12.89
C ARG A 285 -2.84 -0.74 12.76
N THR A 286 -2.16 -0.42 13.86
CA THR A 286 -1.00 0.49 13.86
C THR A 286 0.13 -0.05 12.98
N HIS A 287 0.40 -1.35 13.07
CA HIS A 287 1.40 -2.02 12.23
C HIS A 287 1.02 -1.99 10.75
N GLN A 288 -0.25 -2.26 10.42
CA GLN A 288 -0.74 -2.21 9.05
C GLN A 288 -0.61 -0.80 8.46
N VAL A 289 -0.97 0.25 9.20
CA VAL A 289 -0.85 1.63 8.74
C VAL A 289 0.62 2.02 8.54
N ALA A 290 1.53 1.58 9.41
CA ALA A 290 2.96 1.82 9.25
C ALA A 290 3.53 1.15 7.99
N ILE A 291 3.08 -0.07 7.67
CA ILE A 291 3.44 -0.76 6.43
C ILE A 291 2.93 0.04 5.22
N MET A 292 1.67 0.52 5.25
CA MET A 292 1.15 1.36 4.17
C MET A 292 2.01 2.60 3.95
N ALA A 293 2.38 3.29 5.03
CA ALA A 293 3.21 4.48 4.96
C ALA A 293 4.56 4.21 4.26
N LEU A 294 5.19 3.08 4.58
CA LEU A 294 6.44 2.65 3.92
C LEU A 294 6.22 2.29 2.45
N LEU A 295 5.13 1.59 2.13
CA LEU A 295 4.80 1.19 0.77
C LEU A 295 4.54 2.37 -0.16
N TYR A 296 4.01 3.50 0.32
CA TYR A 296 3.89 4.72 -0.48
C TYR A 296 5.19 5.53 -0.53
N THR A 297 6.04 5.39 0.48
CA THR A 297 7.32 6.11 0.53
C THR A 297 8.32 5.57 -0.51
N ILE A 298 8.41 4.24 -0.67
CA ILE A 298 9.37 3.62 -1.60
C ILE A 298 9.17 4.11 -3.05
N PRO A 299 7.96 4.07 -3.63
CA PRO A 299 7.69 4.60 -4.96
C PRO A 299 8.13 6.05 -5.11
N PHE A 300 7.83 6.91 -4.13
CA PHE A 300 8.25 8.31 -4.18
C PHE A 300 9.77 8.50 -4.34
N TYR A 301 10.60 7.70 -3.64
CA TYR A 301 12.04 7.76 -3.84
C TYR A 301 12.47 7.28 -5.23
N LEU A 302 11.86 6.18 -5.70
CA LEU A 302 12.18 5.59 -7.00
C LEU A 302 11.78 6.51 -8.16
N THR A 303 10.62 7.14 -8.10
CA THR A 303 10.06 7.89 -9.23
C THR A 303 10.40 9.37 -9.21
N TRP A 304 10.76 9.94 -8.06
CA TRP A 304 11.06 11.38 -7.93
C TRP A 304 12.47 11.69 -7.48
N VAL A 305 12.94 11.08 -6.39
CA VAL A 305 14.23 11.47 -5.79
C VAL A 305 15.41 11.02 -6.67
N ILE A 306 15.39 9.77 -7.15
CA ILE A 306 16.46 9.27 -8.01
C ILE A 306 16.48 9.99 -9.36
N PRO A 307 15.33 10.19 -10.07
CA PRO A 307 15.30 11.02 -11.28
C PRO A 307 15.74 12.46 -11.05
N ALA A 308 15.38 13.09 -9.93
CA ALA A 308 15.87 14.42 -9.58
C ALA A 308 17.41 14.45 -9.45
N CYS A 309 18.03 13.43 -8.86
CA CYS A 309 19.49 13.30 -8.83
C CYS A 309 20.09 13.15 -10.24
N VAL A 310 19.44 12.37 -11.12
CA VAL A 310 19.84 12.22 -12.53
C VAL A 310 19.75 13.56 -13.26
N PHE A 311 18.67 14.31 -13.08
CA PHE A 311 18.47 15.62 -13.69
C PHE A 311 19.45 16.65 -13.15
N LEU A 312 19.74 16.65 -11.84
CA LEU A 312 20.74 17.51 -11.24
C LEU A 312 22.12 17.24 -11.85
N LYS A 313 22.50 15.97 -12.00
CA LYS A 313 23.74 15.59 -12.69
C LYS A 313 23.74 16.11 -14.13
N GLY A 314 22.66 15.89 -14.88
CA GLY A 314 22.52 16.38 -16.26
C GLY A 314 22.66 17.89 -16.36
N TYR A 315 22.02 18.62 -15.44
CA TYR A 315 22.10 20.07 -15.33
C TYR A 315 23.52 20.56 -15.00
N LEU A 316 24.22 19.94 -14.03
CA LEU A 316 25.60 20.27 -13.68
C LEU A 316 26.58 20.01 -14.83
N VAL A 317 26.38 18.93 -15.58
CA VAL A 317 27.16 18.62 -16.79
C VAL A 317 26.91 19.65 -17.88
N TRP A 318 25.64 20.01 -18.13
CA TRP A 318 25.27 21.02 -19.11
C TRP A 318 25.85 22.42 -18.77
N ARG A 319 26.01 22.72 -17.48
CA ARG A 319 26.69 23.92 -16.99
C ARG A 319 28.22 23.89 -17.14
N GLY A 320 28.80 22.80 -17.62
CA GLY A 320 30.26 22.62 -17.68
C GLY A 320 30.92 22.45 -16.31
N MET A 321 30.14 22.31 -15.23
CA MET A 321 30.67 22.18 -13.87
C MET A 321 31.18 20.77 -13.58
N ALA A 322 30.87 19.79 -14.42
CA ALA A 322 31.17 18.40 -14.13
C ALA A 322 31.73 17.66 -15.36
N ARG A 323 32.90 17.01 -15.19
CA ARG A 323 33.63 16.28 -16.26
C ARG A 323 33.01 14.93 -16.67
N TRP A 324 31.75 14.66 -16.32
CA TRP A 324 31.10 13.36 -16.51
C TRP A 324 30.66 13.06 -17.96
N GLN A 325 30.95 13.95 -18.92
CA GLN A 325 30.65 13.73 -20.35
C GLN A 325 31.31 12.46 -20.93
N LYS A 326 32.33 11.90 -20.25
CA LYS A 326 33.10 10.75 -20.77
C LYS A 326 32.41 9.38 -20.62
N LEU A 327 31.19 9.30 -20.07
CA LEU A 327 30.51 8.01 -19.79
C LEU A 327 29.15 7.88 -20.50
N PRO A 328 29.14 7.71 -21.84
CA PRO A 328 27.89 7.61 -22.62
C PRO A 328 26.99 6.44 -22.17
N ARG A 329 27.59 5.29 -21.78
CA ARG A 329 26.86 4.13 -21.22
C ARG A 329 26.02 4.50 -20.00
N LEU A 330 26.61 5.28 -19.10
CA LEU A 330 25.93 5.67 -17.86
C LEU A 330 24.81 6.68 -18.14
N GLN A 331 24.99 7.59 -19.09
CA GLN A 331 23.95 8.52 -19.50
C GLN A 331 22.76 7.79 -20.13
N TYR A 332 23.02 6.84 -21.02
CA TYR A 332 21.98 6.00 -21.62
C TYR A 332 21.22 5.19 -20.56
N ALA A 333 21.95 4.52 -19.64
CA ALA A 333 21.31 3.78 -18.54
C ALA A 333 20.45 4.69 -17.64
N MET A 334 20.90 5.91 -17.37
CA MET A 334 20.11 6.91 -16.64
C MET A 334 18.84 7.34 -17.39
N GLN A 335 18.90 7.49 -18.71
CA GLN A 335 17.73 7.82 -19.54
C GLN A 335 16.72 6.68 -19.54
N VAL A 336 17.18 5.43 -19.71
CA VAL A 336 16.32 4.24 -19.61
C VAL A 336 15.67 4.18 -18.23
N TYR A 337 16.43 4.41 -17.16
CA TYR A 337 15.87 4.45 -15.81
C TYR A 337 14.79 5.52 -15.65
N VAL A 338 15.02 6.74 -16.13
CA VAL A 338 14.05 7.83 -16.07
C VAL A 338 12.78 7.49 -16.87
N ALA A 339 12.93 6.91 -18.06
CA ALA A 339 11.81 6.46 -18.89
C ALA A 339 11.00 5.32 -18.26
N VAL A 340 11.63 4.48 -17.42
CA VAL A 340 10.92 3.44 -16.65
C VAL A 340 10.26 4.02 -15.41
N ALA A 341 11.02 4.74 -14.58
CA ALA A 341 10.62 5.04 -13.21
C ALA A 341 9.62 6.19 -13.13
N MET A 342 9.84 7.29 -13.87
CA MET A 342 8.98 8.47 -13.75
C MET A 342 7.53 8.21 -14.18
N PRO A 343 7.26 7.54 -15.32
CA PRO A 343 5.88 7.30 -15.73
C PRO A 343 5.16 6.29 -14.85
N LEU A 344 5.87 5.38 -14.16
CA LEU A 344 5.32 4.23 -13.44
C LEU A 344 4.72 4.53 -12.06
N GLN A 345 4.70 5.80 -11.64
CA GLN A 345 4.27 6.22 -10.30
C GLN A 345 2.85 5.74 -9.93
N GLY A 346 1.87 5.91 -10.82
CA GLY A 346 0.48 5.50 -10.60
C GLY A 346 0.31 3.99 -10.45
N PHE A 347 1.12 3.20 -11.18
CA PHE A 347 1.13 1.74 -11.03
C PHE A 347 1.69 1.31 -9.67
N MET A 348 2.78 1.94 -9.23
CA MET A 348 3.34 1.66 -7.90
C MET A 348 2.38 2.09 -6.78
N ASN A 349 1.69 3.21 -6.94
CA ASN A 349 0.65 3.66 -6.02
C ASN A 349 -0.53 2.67 -5.98
N TRP A 350 -0.92 2.11 -7.12
CA TRP A 350 -1.94 1.05 -7.18
C TRP A 350 -1.50 -0.21 -6.45
N PHE A 351 -0.25 -0.63 -6.61
CA PHE A 351 0.29 -1.76 -5.87
C PHE A 351 0.23 -1.52 -4.36
N ALA A 352 0.72 -0.36 -3.89
CA ALA A 352 0.65 0.02 -2.48
C ALA A 352 -0.80 0.08 -1.95
N TYR A 353 -1.74 0.56 -2.77
CA TYR A 353 -3.17 0.62 -2.45
C TYR A 353 -3.82 -0.77 -2.33
N MET A 354 -3.50 -1.69 -3.23
CA MET A 354 -4.09 -3.02 -3.30
C MET A 354 -3.47 -4.01 -2.32
N PHE A 355 -2.20 -3.82 -1.95
CA PHE A 355 -1.45 -4.71 -1.07
C PHE A 355 -2.19 -5.16 0.22
N PRO A 356 -2.78 -4.27 1.05
CA PRO A 356 -3.49 -4.71 2.25
C PRO A 356 -4.71 -5.59 1.97
N ARG A 357 -5.37 -5.38 0.83
CA ARG A 357 -6.55 -6.16 0.42
C ARG A 357 -6.13 -7.56 0.01
N ILE A 358 -5.06 -7.65 -0.78
CA ILE A 358 -4.45 -8.91 -1.19
C ILE A 358 -4.03 -9.71 0.05
N GLN A 359 -3.38 -9.09 1.04
CA GLN A 359 -3.04 -9.76 2.29
C GLN A 359 -4.26 -10.27 3.07
N THR A 360 -5.34 -9.49 3.11
CA THR A 360 -6.57 -9.89 3.81
C THR A 360 -7.25 -11.06 3.10
N PHE A 361 -7.24 -11.05 1.77
CA PHE A 361 -7.77 -12.14 0.95
C PHE A 361 -7.02 -13.45 1.18
N PHE A 362 -5.68 -13.41 1.12
CA PHE A 362 -4.85 -14.61 1.38
C PHE A 362 -5.02 -15.15 2.79
N LYS A 363 -5.12 -14.28 3.81
CA LYS A 363 -5.38 -14.72 5.20
C LYS A 363 -6.71 -15.44 5.35
N LYS A 364 -7.76 -14.96 4.69
CA LYS A 364 -9.09 -15.61 4.73
C LYS A 364 -9.04 -17.00 4.09
N ARG A 365 -8.44 -17.12 2.90
CA ARG A 365 -8.27 -18.42 2.22
C ARG A 365 -7.42 -19.38 3.06
N LEU A 366 -6.29 -18.95 3.60
CA LEU A 366 -5.44 -19.80 4.44
C LEU A 366 -6.17 -20.29 5.70
N SER A 367 -6.96 -19.43 6.34
CA SER A 367 -7.79 -19.82 7.49
C SER A 367 -8.84 -20.87 7.12
N GLN A 368 -9.43 -20.79 5.92
CA GLN A 368 -10.39 -21.79 5.44
C GLN A 368 -9.72 -23.15 5.22
N TYR A 369 -8.52 -23.18 4.65
CA TYR A 369 -7.77 -24.43 4.47
C TYR A 369 -7.34 -25.07 5.79
N CYS A 370 -6.96 -24.28 6.80
CA CYS A 370 -6.63 -24.83 8.12
C CYS A 370 -7.85 -25.47 8.81
N HIS A 371 -9.04 -24.87 8.69
CA HIS A 371 -10.26 -25.48 9.23
C HIS A 371 -10.59 -26.81 8.56
N LEU A 372 -10.37 -26.92 7.25
CA LEU A 372 -10.62 -28.17 6.52
C LEU A 372 -9.65 -29.28 6.95
N SER A 373 -8.37 -28.96 7.12
CA SER A 373 -7.35 -29.92 7.55
C SER A 373 -7.57 -30.42 8.99
N LEU A 374 -7.98 -29.56 9.91
CA LEU A 374 -8.26 -29.93 11.31
C LEU A 374 -9.53 -30.78 11.47
N CYS A 375 -10.50 -30.66 10.56
CA CYS A 375 -11.72 -31.48 10.58
C CYS A 375 -11.52 -32.88 9.97
N CYS A 376 -10.66 -33.04 8.96
CA CYS A 376 -10.38 -34.36 8.37
C CYS A 376 -9.53 -35.27 9.27
N GLY A 377 -8.75 -34.73 10.21
CA GLY A 377 -7.90 -35.51 11.10
C GLY A 377 -8.62 -36.27 12.23
N LYS A 378 -9.94 -36.10 12.40
CA LYS A 378 -10.70 -36.72 13.51
C LYS A 378 -11.65 -37.85 13.10
N SER A 379 -11.73 -38.21 11.82
CA SER A 379 -12.77 -39.13 11.35
C SER A 379 -12.37 -40.61 11.23
N SER A 380 -11.18 -41.04 11.68
CA SER A 380 -10.68 -42.39 11.36
C SER A 380 -10.55 -43.39 12.52
N THR A 381 -11.01 -43.09 13.74
CA THR A 381 -10.93 -44.05 14.88
C THR A 381 -12.23 -44.30 15.64
N ALA A 382 -13.39 -43.92 15.10
CA ALA A 382 -14.69 -44.13 15.74
C ALA A 382 -15.60 -45.12 15.00
N ALA A 383 -15.02 -46.18 14.42
CA ALA A 383 -15.79 -47.35 13.99
C ALA A 383 -15.76 -48.40 15.10
N ASP A 384 -16.55 -48.23 16.18
CA ASP A 384 -17.26 -49.33 16.88
C ASP A 384 -18.11 -48.96 18.12
N SER A 385 -18.53 -47.70 18.32
CA SER A 385 -19.43 -47.37 19.42
C SER A 385 -20.83 -47.03 18.91
N GLN A 386 -21.78 -47.93 19.17
CA GLN A 386 -23.21 -47.78 18.93
C GLN A 386 -23.72 -46.41 19.39
N GLU A 387 -24.26 -45.65 18.44
CA GLU A 387 -24.83 -44.32 18.63
C GLU A 387 -26.24 -44.43 19.23
N GLU A 388 -26.37 -44.22 20.54
CA GLU A 388 -27.67 -43.95 21.17
C GLU A 388 -28.15 -42.56 20.76
N ALA A 389 -29.35 -42.49 20.18
CA ALA A 389 -29.96 -41.24 19.75
C ALA A 389 -30.07 -40.23 20.92
N PRO A 390 -29.65 -38.97 20.73
CA PRO A 390 -29.77 -37.94 21.77
C PRO A 390 -31.24 -37.74 22.15
N SER A 391 -31.54 -37.84 23.45
CA SER A 391 -32.91 -37.64 23.93
C SER A 391 -33.42 -36.23 23.60
N GLU A 392 -34.71 -36.14 23.26
CA GLU A 392 -35.41 -34.93 22.82
C GLU A 392 -35.23 -33.73 23.77
N SER A 393 -35.00 -34.00 25.06
CA SER A 393 -34.71 -32.98 26.09
C SER A 393 -33.39 -32.23 25.87
N GLN A 394 -32.37 -32.89 25.32
CA GLN A 394 -31.08 -32.26 25.01
C GLN A 394 -31.15 -31.41 23.75
N ARG A 395 -32.07 -31.75 22.84
CA ARG A 395 -32.32 -30.99 21.61
C ARG A 395 -32.98 -29.64 21.92
N MET A 396 -33.99 -29.63 22.80
CA MET A 396 -34.62 -28.39 23.25
C MET A 396 -33.66 -27.45 24.00
N ARG A 397 -32.79 -27.96 24.88
CA ARG A 397 -31.81 -27.10 25.59
C ARG A 397 -30.77 -26.46 24.66
N ARG A 398 -30.45 -27.09 23.53
CA ARG A 398 -29.53 -26.51 22.55
C ARG A 398 -30.17 -25.41 21.71
N GLU A 399 -31.46 -25.53 21.41
CA GLU A 399 -32.21 -24.48 20.71
C GLU A 399 -32.43 -23.26 21.60
N GLU A 400 -32.70 -23.45 22.89
CA GLU A 400 -32.87 -22.35 23.86
C GLU A 400 -31.55 -21.58 24.08
N ALA A 401 -30.41 -22.28 24.19
CA ALA A 401 -29.09 -21.64 24.33
C ALA A 401 -28.62 -20.89 23.07
N ALA A 402 -29.11 -21.28 21.88
CA ALA A 402 -28.79 -20.58 20.63
C ALA A 402 -29.63 -19.31 20.45
N ALA A 403 -30.84 -19.25 21.02
CA ALA A 403 -31.70 -18.07 20.98
C ALA A 403 -31.16 -16.93 21.85
N ASP A 404 -30.62 -17.23 23.03
CA ASP A 404 -30.05 -16.23 23.95
C ASP A 404 -28.79 -15.54 23.40
N LEU A 405 -27.99 -16.23 22.59
CA LEU A 405 -26.77 -15.67 22.00
C LEU A 405 -27.04 -14.61 20.93
N ASN A 406 -28.15 -14.74 20.19
CA ASN A 406 -28.53 -13.76 19.16
C ASN A 406 -29.08 -12.46 19.78
N GLN A 407 -29.60 -12.50 21.02
CA GLN A 407 -30.12 -11.30 21.69
C GLN A 407 -29.01 -10.36 22.19
N VAL A 408 -27.79 -10.86 22.41
CA VAL A 408 -26.66 -10.08 22.93
C VAL A 408 -25.91 -9.31 21.82
N GLU A 409 -25.93 -9.77 20.58
CA GLU A 409 -25.26 -9.08 19.47
C GLU A 409 -26.02 -7.81 18.99
N ASP A 410 -27.34 -7.77 19.16
CA ASP A 410 -28.14 -6.61 18.73
C ASP A 410 -27.97 -5.40 19.68
N ASP A 411 -27.79 -5.62 20.98
CA ASP A 411 -27.60 -4.55 21.98
C ASP A 411 -26.20 -3.90 21.94
N GLU A 412 -25.14 -4.62 21.50
CA GLU A 412 -23.79 -4.05 21.36
C GLU A 412 -23.66 -3.06 20.19
N SER A 413 -24.63 -3.03 19.27
CA SER A 413 -24.62 -2.13 18.11
C SER A 413 -25.12 -0.70 18.41
N MET A 414 -25.75 -0.49 19.58
CA MET A 414 -26.44 0.77 19.92
C MET A 414 -25.71 1.65 20.96
N GLU A 415 -24.67 1.14 21.65
CA GLU A 415 -24.01 1.84 22.77
C GLU A 415 -22.62 2.43 22.42
N GLN A 416 -22.48 3.07 21.25
CA GLN A 416 -21.24 3.77 20.87
C GLN A 416 -21.41 5.22 20.41
N THR A 417 -22.52 5.85 20.81
CA THR A 417 -22.75 7.29 20.64
C THR A 417 -23.35 7.87 21.90
N HIS A 418 -22.54 8.27 22.88
CA HIS A 418 -22.80 9.41 23.77
C HIS A 418 -21.54 9.68 24.62
N ASP A 419 -21.38 10.94 25.03
CA ASP A 419 -20.32 11.52 25.88
C ASP A 419 -18.97 11.89 25.24
N VAL A 420 -18.92 13.04 24.56
CA VAL A 420 -18.07 14.19 24.94
C VAL A 420 -18.73 15.47 24.42
N THR A 421 -19.51 16.16 25.25
CA THR A 421 -19.85 17.58 25.06
C THR A 421 -19.11 18.39 26.11
N GLY A 422 -18.50 19.50 25.69
CA GLY A 422 -17.86 20.45 26.60
C GLY A 422 -16.57 21.06 26.05
N PHE A 423 -16.63 21.74 24.91
CA PHE A 423 -15.72 22.85 24.67
C PHE A 423 -16.39 23.89 23.80
N ASP A 424 -16.79 24.98 24.46
CA ASP A 424 -17.41 26.17 23.92
C ASP A 424 -16.30 27.16 23.56
N SER A 425 -16.23 27.59 22.31
CA SER A 425 -15.42 28.72 21.85
C SER A 425 -15.78 29.10 20.41
N GLY A 426 -16.59 30.16 20.30
CA GLY A 426 -16.24 31.31 19.46
C GLY A 426 -16.64 31.25 17.99
N ASP A 427 -17.79 31.86 17.70
CA ASP A 427 -18.24 32.27 16.38
C ASP A 427 -17.18 33.04 15.58
N ILE A 428 -16.85 32.56 14.38
CA ILE A 428 -16.33 33.40 13.29
C ILE A 428 -17.14 33.06 12.03
N ILE A 429 -17.82 34.10 11.54
CA ILE A 429 -18.70 34.14 10.38
C ILE A 429 -17.86 33.99 9.10
N PHE A 430 -18.12 32.95 8.30
CA PHE A 430 -17.86 32.94 6.86
C PHE A 430 -19.15 32.51 6.16
N SER A 431 -19.99 33.50 5.86
CA SER A 431 -21.12 33.37 4.95
C SER A 431 -20.66 33.58 3.51
N SER A 432 -21.26 32.81 2.60
CA SER A 432 -21.39 33.05 1.15
C SER A 432 -20.30 32.49 0.23
N ILE A 433 -20.36 31.16 -0.03
CA ILE A 433 -20.24 30.58 -1.38
C ILE A 433 -21.14 29.35 -1.44
N ASP A 434 -22.43 29.55 -1.71
CA ASP A 434 -23.38 28.50 -2.11
C ASP A 434 -24.19 29.06 -3.29
N SER A 435 -23.71 28.84 -4.52
CA SER A 435 -24.50 28.88 -5.77
C SER A 435 -23.61 28.66 -6.99
N ILE A 436 -23.14 27.42 -7.18
CA ILE A 436 -22.80 26.91 -8.53
C ILE A 436 -23.36 25.49 -8.60
N GLU A 437 -24.50 25.33 -9.27
CA GLU A 437 -25.00 24.03 -9.72
C GLU A 437 -24.03 23.47 -10.77
N PRO A 438 -23.48 22.26 -10.60
CA PRO A 438 -22.78 21.60 -11.70
C PRO A 438 -23.80 20.84 -12.55
N GLU A 439 -23.95 21.28 -13.80
CA GLU A 439 -24.72 20.59 -14.83
C GLU A 439 -24.34 19.10 -14.90
N THR A 440 -25.34 18.26 -14.67
CA THR A 440 -25.28 16.81 -14.76
C THR A 440 -25.26 16.38 -16.23
N GLY A 441 -24.07 16.16 -16.80
CA GLY A 441 -23.93 15.56 -18.13
C GLY A 441 -22.89 14.42 -18.21
N ALA A 442 -21.85 14.43 -17.38
CA ALA A 442 -20.74 13.48 -17.49
C ALA A 442 -20.98 12.13 -16.78
N ALA A 443 -21.86 12.09 -15.78
CA ALA A 443 -22.09 10.88 -14.97
C ALA A 443 -23.01 9.85 -15.63
N GLU A 444 -23.84 10.27 -16.59
CA GLU A 444 -24.84 9.41 -17.24
C GLU A 444 -24.26 8.65 -18.44
N GLY A 445 -23.33 9.27 -19.19
CA GLY A 445 -22.58 8.61 -20.27
C GLY A 445 -21.72 7.43 -19.78
N PHE A 446 -21.18 7.51 -18.56
CA PHE A 446 -20.32 6.46 -18.01
C PHE A 446 -21.07 5.20 -17.54
N ARG A 447 -22.34 5.34 -17.13
CA ARG A 447 -23.18 4.18 -16.79
C ARG A 447 -23.55 3.35 -18.02
N HIS A 448 -23.70 4.00 -19.17
CA HIS A 448 -24.07 3.32 -20.41
C HIS A 448 -22.91 2.46 -20.95
N ILE A 449 -21.66 2.91 -20.82
CA ILE A 449 -20.48 2.15 -21.28
C ILE A 449 -20.28 0.88 -20.44
N ILE A 450 -20.58 0.90 -19.14
CA ILE A 450 -20.50 -0.28 -18.28
C ILE A 450 -21.66 -1.25 -18.53
N ALA A 451 -22.86 -0.74 -18.85
CA ALA A 451 -24.02 -1.58 -19.15
C ALA A 451 -23.92 -2.29 -20.51
N THR A 452 -23.26 -1.69 -21.51
CA THR A 452 -23.11 -2.27 -22.85
C THR A 452 -21.96 -3.28 -22.95
N ALA A 453 -21.09 -3.38 -21.94
CA ALA A 453 -19.92 -4.27 -21.97
C ALA A 453 -20.20 -5.76 -21.68
N GLY A 454 -21.43 -6.15 -21.32
CA GLY A 454 -21.86 -7.56 -21.35
C GLY A 454 -20.96 -8.59 -20.65
N LEU A 455 -20.14 -8.19 -19.67
CA LEU A 455 -19.26 -9.09 -18.94
C LEU A 455 -20.07 -9.85 -17.89
N ARG A 456 -20.78 -10.87 -18.36
CA ARG A 456 -21.25 -11.99 -17.54
C ARG A 456 -19.99 -12.78 -17.16
N GLN A 457 -19.58 -12.71 -15.89
CA GLN A 457 -18.55 -13.61 -15.36
C GLN A 457 -19.07 -15.05 -15.48
N GLN A 458 -18.53 -15.78 -16.45
CA GLN A 458 -18.57 -17.22 -16.50
C GLN A 458 -17.36 -17.69 -15.69
N GLU A 459 -17.59 -18.39 -14.59
CA GLU A 459 -16.52 -19.02 -13.81
C GLU A 459 -15.86 -20.09 -14.68
N PRO A 460 -14.52 -20.10 -14.84
CA PRO A 460 -13.84 -21.25 -15.40
C PRO A 460 -13.73 -22.34 -14.33
N GLU A 461 -14.16 -23.56 -14.68
CA GLU A 461 -13.71 -24.79 -14.02
C GLU A 461 -12.21 -24.95 -14.30
N GLU A 462 -11.37 -24.57 -13.34
CA GLU A 462 -9.95 -24.92 -13.35
C GLU A 462 -9.72 -26.13 -12.41
N GLU A 463 -9.38 -27.27 -13.00
CA GLU A 463 -8.68 -28.35 -12.31
C GLU A 463 -7.29 -27.85 -11.92
N GLU A 464 -7.08 -27.55 -10.63
CA GLU A 464 -5.76 -27.17 -10.12
C GLU A 464 -5.09 -28.32 -9.36
N ILE A 465 -3.94 -28.75 -9.89
CA ILE A 465 -2.99 -29.66 -9.26
C ILE A 465 -2.28 -28.91 -8.13
N VAL A 466 -2.51 -29.32 -6.89
CA VAL A 466 -1.93 -28.70 -5.69
C VAL A 466 -0.47 -29.13 -5.53
N PHE A 467 0.46 -28.20 -5.74
CA PHE A 467 1.84 -28.31 -5.24
C PHE A 467 1.90 -27.81 -3.79
N CYS A 468 2.09 -28.72 -2.84
CA CYS A 468 2.49 -28.37 -1.48
C CYS A 468 3.94 -27.85 -1.50
N VAL A 469 4.11 -26.53 -1.53
CA VAL A 469 5.43 -25.90 -1.31
C VAL A 469 5.64 -25.78 0.20
N ASP A 470 6.55 -26.61 0.71
CA ASP A 470 7.01 -26.61 2.09
C ASP A 470 7.84 -25.33 2.34
N THR A 471 7.20 -24.29 2.90
CA THR A 471 7.90 -23.06 3.31
C THR A 471 8.27 -23.17 4.78
N GLY A 472 9.56 -23.42 5.01
CA GLY A 472 10.14 -23.55 6.34
C GLY A 472 9.99 -22.30 7.23
N ALA A 473 9.89 -22.60 8.52
CA ALA A 473 10.09 -21.71 9.67
C ALA A 473 9.00 -20.68 9.99
N ALA A 474 7.76 -21.14 10.18
CA ALA A 474 6.93 -20.64 11.27
C ALA A 474 7.10 -21.60 12.46
N TYR A 475 7.49 -21.09 13.62
CA TYR A 475 7.58 -21.86 14.87
C TYR A 475 6.15 -22.21 15.33
N ILE A 476 5.55 -23.21 14.70
CA ILE A 476 4.34 -23.87 15.19
C ILE A 476 4.80 -24.68 16.40
N LYS A 477 4.26 -24.34 17.57
CA LYS A 477 4.47 -25.09 18.80
C LYS A 477 4.12 -26.57 18.51
N PRO A 478 5.05 -27.53 18.67
CA PRO A 478 4.72 -28.92 18.42
C PRO A 478 3.59 -29.33 19.36
N CYS A 479 2.54 -29.93 18.81
CA CYS A 479 1.60 -30.69 19.61
C CYS A 479 2.39 -31.75 20.41
N PRO A 480 2.05 -31.99 21.68
CA PRO A 480 2.72 -33.03 22.47
C PRO A 480 2.54 -34.38 21.77
N SER A 481 3.66 -34.95 21.36
CA SER A 481 3.79 -36.22 20.67
C SER A 481 3.80 -37.35 21.69
N ASP A 482 2.62 -37.81 22.11
CA ASP A 482 2.44 -39.10 22.76
C ASP A 482 1.57 -39.98 21.85
N CYS A 483 2.17 -40.46 20.77
CA CYS A 483 1.73 -41.62 20.01
C CYS A 483 2.99 -42.28 19.46
N ALA A 484 3.61 -43.12 20.29
CA ALA A 484 4.51 -44.15 19.81
C ALA A 484 3.64 -45.27 19.22
N ASP A 485 3.90 -45.66 17.97
CA ASP A 485 4.06 -47.09 17.69
C ASP A 485 4.79 -47.39 16.38
N ASP A 486 5.47 -48.52 16.45
CA ASP A 486 6.49 -49.12 15.60
C ASP A 486 6.14 -49.32 14.11
N GLY A 487 7.18 -49.35 13.27
CA GLY A 487 7.06 -49.90 11.92
C GLY A 487 8.26 -49.68 11.01
N SER A 488 9.24 -50.57 11.12
CA SER A 488 10.43 -50.69 10.27
C SER A 488 10.15 -50.71 8.75
N SER A 489 10.93 -49.96 7.97
CA SER A 489 11.34 -50.37 6.61
C SER A 489 12.52 -49.54 6.13
N THR A 490 13.69 -50.18 6.08
CA THR A 490 14.92 -49.75 5.42
C THR A 490 14.76 -49.83 3.90
N ARG A 491 15.00 -48.74 3.15
CA ARG A 491 15.36 -48.81 1.72
C ARG A 491 16.30 -47.67 1.31
N GLU A 492 17.51 -48.10 0.98
CA GLU A 492 18.43 -47.69 -0.10
C GLU A 492 18.44 -46.24 -0.59
N ALA A 493 19.56 -45.56 -0.30
CA ALA A 493 19.98 -44.33 -0.96
C ALA A 493 20.57 -44.64 -2.35
N GLY A 494 19.86 -44.24 -3.40
CA GLY A 494 20.35 -44.22 -4.78
C GLY A 494 21.01 -42.89 -5.12
N ALA A 495 22.25 -42.97 -5.58
CA ALA A 495 23.07 -41.86 -6.08
C ALA A 495 22.65 -41.43 -7.49
N LEU A 496 22.51 -40.11 -7.70
CA LEU A 496 22.49 -39.39 -8.98
C LEU A 496 23.00 -37.97 -8.67
N GLY A 497 23.84 -37.29 -9.44
CA GLY A 497 24.42 -37.50 -10.76
C GLY A 497 25.17 -36.20 -11.10
N GLU A 498 26.34 -36.34 -11.72
CA GLU A 498 27.29 -35.28 -12.05
C GLU A 498 26.68 -34.15 -12.90
N VAL A 499 27.01 -32.90 -12.58
CA VAL A 499 26.72 -31.73 -13.42
C VAL A 499 27.90 -31.50 -14.36
N GLY A 500 27.63 -31.67 -15.64
CA GLY A 500 28.59 -31.53 -16.74
C GLY A 500 29.12 -30.10 -16.94
N VAL A 501 30.40 -30.06 -17.26
CA VAL A 501 31.22 -28.91 -17.65
C VAL A 501 30.81 -28.41 -19.04
N MET A 502 30.51 -27.11 -19.16
CA MET A 502 30.32 -26.43 -20.45
C MET A 502 31.68 -26.01 -21.03
N VAL A 503 31.97 -26.49 -22.24
CA VAL A 503 33.11 -26.11 -23.09
C VAL A 503 32.72 -24.90 -23.96
N PRO A 504 33.61 -23.94 -24.21
CA PRO A 504 33.34 -22.78 -25.07
C PRO A 504 33.42 -23.15 -26.56
N MET A 505 32.43 -22.73 -27.34
CA MET A 505 32.49 -22.76 -28.81
C MET A 505 33.17 -21.51 -29.36
N GLY A 506 34.22 -21.76 -30.15
CA GLY A 506 34.19 -21.46 -31.59
C GLY A 506 34.23 -19.99 -32.00
N SER A 507 35.45 -19.52 -32.24
CA SER A 507 35.77 -18.40 -33.14
C SER A 507 35.48 -18.77 -34.59
N GLU A 508 34.73 -17.94 -35.30
CA GLU A 508 34.76 -17.87 -36.77
C GLU A 508 35.06 -16.44 -37.20
N ASP A 509 36.22 -16.32 -37.86
CA ASP A 509 36.62 -15.21 -38.71
C ASP A 509 35.65 -15.11 -39.89
N ASP A 510 35.22 -13.89 -40.24
CA ASP A 510 35.01 -13.63 -41.66
C ASP A 510 35.30 -12.18 -42.06
N LYS A 511 36.07 -12.11 -43.15
CA LYS A 511 36.56 -10.94 -43.86
C LYS A 511 35.55 -10.58 -44.95
N ASN A 512 35.22 -9.29 -45.11
CA ASN A 512 34.98 -8.60 -46.40
C ASN A 512 34.52 -7.16 -46.09
N SER A 513 35.30 -6.11 -46.37
CA SER A 513 35.56 -5.45 -47.66
C SER A 513 34.35 -4.72 -48.27
N GLY A 514 34.46 -3.39 -48.40
CA GLY A 514 33.91 -2.69 -49.57
C GLY A 514 33.17 -1.37 -49.32
N SER A 515 33.84 -0.29 -49.70
CA SER A 515 33.33 1.06 -50.13
C SER A 515 33.00 2.08 -49.05
#